data_AF-A0A2T4WS09-F1
#
_entry.id   AF-A0A2T4WS09-F1
#
_cell.length_a   1.000
_cell.length_b   1.000
_cell.length_c   1.000
_cell.angle_alpha   90.00
_cell.angle_beta   90.00
_cell.angle_gamma   90.00
#
_symmetry.space_group_name_H-M   'P 1'
#
loop_
_entity.id
_entity.type
_entity.pdbx_description
1 polymer ?
#
loop_
_entity_poly.entity_id
_entity_poly.type
_entity_poly.pdbx_seq_one_letter_code
_entity_poly.pdbx_strand_id
1 'polypeptide(L)' 'MTENQLVDHLAEYWKRCGVEKGDVLLVHSSLSRLIRLLIGKFNVKATPQLIYESLVNAVGEKEGTLILPLFNFDFP' A
#
# COMPACT_ATOMS: atom_id res chain seq x y z
N MET A 1 4.29 -16.29 -6.70
CA MET A 1 3.27 -15.23 -6.67
C MET A 1 3.57 -14.25 -7.80
N THR A 2 2.58 -13.69 -8.48
CA THR A 2 2.76 -12.62 -9.47
C THR A 2 2.65 -11.23 -8.81
N GLU A 3 2.94 -10.16 -9.53
CA GLU A 3 2.76 -8.79 -9.04
C GLU A 3 1.29 -8.50 -8.70
N ASN A 4 0.35 -8.87 -9.58
CA ASN A 4 -1.09 -8.73 -9.31
C ASN A 4 -1.53 -9.51 -8.07
N GLN A 5 -1.08 -10.76 -7.92
CA GLN A 5 -1.39 -11.55 -6.73
C GLN A 5 -0.80 -10.94 -5.45
N LEU A 6 0.34 -10.25 -5.54
CA LEU A 6 0.91 -9.52 -4.40
C LEU A 6 0.05 -8.30 -4.03
N VAL A 7 -0.43 -7.54 -5.03
CA VAL A 7 -1.35 -6.41 -4.82
C VAL A 7 -2.61 -6.88 -4.09
N ASP A 8 -3.24 -7.95 -4.58
CA ASP A 8 -4.46 -8.52 -3.96
C ASP A 8 -4.18 -9.02 -2.54
N HIS A 9 -3.06 -9.72 -2.34
CA HIS A 9 -2.66 -10.22 -1.02
C HIS A 9 -2.48 -9.08 -0.01
N LEU A 10 -1.84 -7.98 -0.41
CA LEU A 10 -1.64 -6.82 0.44
C LEU A 10 -2.96 -6.07 0.68
N ALA A 11 -3.82 -5.93 -0.32
CA ALA A 11 -5.13 -5.30 -0.17
C ALA A 11 -5.98 -6.02 0.89
N GLU A 12 -6.01 -7.36 0.85
CA GLU A 12 -6.67 -8.16 1.88
C GLU A 12 -6.01 -8.03 3.25
N TYR A 13 -4.68 -7.90 3.29
CA TYR A 13 -3.97 -7.66 4.54
C TYR A 13 -4.37 -6.31 5.17
N TRP A 14 -4.48 -5.24 4.39
CA TRP A 14 -4.94 -3.93 4.86
C TRP A 14 -6.38 -3.99 5.37
N LYS A 15 -7.26 -4.69 4.66
CA LYS A 15 -8.66 -4.89 5.10
C LYS A 15 -8.73 -5.62 6.44
N ARG A 16 -7.90 -6.65 6.64
CA ARG A 16 -7.78 -7.35 7.93
C ARG A 16 -7.23 -6.48 9.06
N CYS A 17 -6.53 -5.39 8.74
CA CYS A 17 -6.11 -4.37 9.70
C CYS A 17 -7.20 -3.33 9.99
N GLY A 18 -8.38 -3.45 9.39
CA GLY A 18 -9.53 -2.56 9.61
C GLY A 18 -9.70 -1.46 8.57
N VAL A 19 -8.98 -1.51 7.44
CA VAL A 19 -9.26 -0.60 6.32
C VAL A 19 -10.52 -1.07 5.60
N GLU A 20 -11.50 -0.19 5.47
CA GLU A 20 -12.77 -0.49 4.81
C GLU A 20 -12.92 0.29 3.49
N LYS A 21 -13.77 -0.24 2.63
CA LYS A 21 -14.09 0.41 1.36
C LYS A 21 -14.87 1.70 1.64
N GLY A 22 -14.42 2.81 1.06
CA GLY A 22 -15.01 4.13 1.30
C GLY A 22 -14.28 4.97 2.35
N ASP A 23 -13.25 4.40 3.01
CA ASP A 23 -12.49 5.13 4.02
C ASP A 23 -11.71 6.30 3.43
N VAL A 24 -11.54 7.33 4.26
CA VAL A 24 -10.52 8.36 4.08
C VAL A 24 -9.31 7.97 4.93
N LEU A 25 -8.25 7.51 4.27
CA LEU A 25 -7.08 6.92 4.92
C LEU A 25 -5.83 7.80 4.74
N LEU A 26 -5.31 8.33 5.85
CA LEU A 26 -4.00 8.97 5.89
C LEU A 26 -2.90 7.94 6.17
N VAL A 27 -1.94 7.79 5.26
CA VAL A 27 -0.85 6.82 5.39
C VAL A 27 0.51 7.51 5.55
N HIS A 28 1.12 7.31 6.71
CA HIS A 28 2.56 7.51 6.90
C HIS A 28 3.24 6.15 6.80
N SER A 29 4.23 6.00 5.92
CA SER A 29 4.86 4.69 5.69
C SER A 29 6.39 4.77 5.62
N SER A 30 7.02 3.68 6.06
CA SER A 30 8.43 3.38 5.81
C SER A 30 8.51 2.06 5.05
N LEU A 31 8.73 2.13 3.74
CA LEU A 31 8.54 0.98 2.85
C LEU A 31 9.71 0.00 2.85
N SER A 32 10.92 0.42 3.24
CA SER A 32 12.15 -0.38 3.08
C SER A 32 12.08 -1.75 3.77
N ARG A 33 11.53 -1.81 4.99
CA ARG A 33 11.39 -3.08 5.72
C ARG A 33 10.36 -3.99 5.05
N LEU A 34 9.21 -3.44 4.70
CA LEU A 34 8.12 -4.18 4.06
C LEU A 34 8.58 -4.77 2.73
N ILE A 35 9.20 -3.97 1.86
CA ILE A 35 9.70 -4.41 0.55
C ILE A 35 10.69 -5.57 0.70
N ARG A 36 11.67 -5.46 1.61
CA ARG A 36 12.64 -6.55 1.86
C ARG A 36 11.95 -7.85 2.32
N LEU A 37 10.96 -7.74 3.22
CA LEU A 37 10.20 -8.89 3.69
C LEU A 37 9.41 -9.55 2.57
N LEU A 38 8.75 -8.77 1.70
CA LEU A 38 7.95 -9.29 0.59
C LEU A 38 8.83 -9.98 -0.45
N ILE A 39 9.97 -9.41 -0.80
CA ILE A 39 10.95 -10.04 -1.71
C ILE A 39 11.41 -11.38 -1.14
N GLY A 40 11.84 -11.40 0.13
CA GLY A 40 12.35 -12.63 0.76
C GLY A 40 11.29 -13.72 0.93
N LYS A 41 10.04 -13.34 1.24
CA LYS A 41 8.96 -14.29 1.49
C LYS A 41 8.36 -14.86 0.21
N PHE A 42 8.27 -14.06 -0.85
CA PHE A 42 7.45 -14.39 -2.01
C PHE A 42 8.23 -14.49 -3.32
N ASN A 43 9.52 -14.14 -3.29
CA ASN A 43 10.40 -14.10 -4.46
C ASN A 43 9.81 -13.27 -5.62
N VAL A 44 9.13 -12.17 -5.27
CA VAL A 44 8.52 -11.20 -6.17
C VAL A 44 9.22 -9.87 -6.01
N LYS A 45 9.41 -9.14 -7.12
CA LYS A 45 9.95 -7.78 -7.11
C LYS A 45 8.91 -6.81 -6.52
N ALA A 46 8.88 -6.69 -5.20
CA ALA A 46 8.03 -5.69 -4.53
C ALA A 46 8.55 -4.27 -4.81
N THR A 47 7.69 -3.37 -5.26
CA THR A 47 8.00 -1.96 -5.54
C THR A 47 7.02 -1.05 -4.79
N PRO A 48 7.39 0.21 -4.49
CA PRO A 48 6.46 1.17 -3.89
C PRO A 48 5.13 1.29 -4.64
N GLN A 49 5.15 1.16 -5.97
CA GLN A 49 3.96 1.18 -6.82
C GLN A 49 2.97 0.07 -6.46
N LEU A 50 3.44 -1.16 -6.24
CA LEU A 50 2.57 -2.28 -5.86
C LEU A 50 1.96 -2.09 -4.46
N ILE A 51 2.70 -1.46 -3.52
CA ILE A 51 2.15 -1.11 -2.21
C ILE A 51 1.06 -0.04 -2.38
N TYR A 52 1.32 0.99 -3.18
CA TYR A 52 0.35 2.04 -3.48
C TYR A 52 -0.94 1.46 -4.08
N GLU A 53 -0.84 0.62 -5.10
CA GLU A 53 -1.98 -0.03 -5.74
C GLU A 53 -2.77 -0.89 -4.75
N SER A 54 -2.10 -1.60 -3.84
CA SER A 54 -2.78 -2.38 -2.81
C SER A 54 -3.58 -1.54 -1.81
N LEU A 55 -3.08 -0.34 -1.46
CA LEU A 55 -3.78 0.60 -0.60
C LEU A 55 -5.00 1.22 -1.32
N VAL A 56 -4.83 1.59 -2.59
CA VAL A 56 -5.92 2.09 -3.44
C VAL A 56 -7.03 1.04 -3.58
N ASN A 57 -6.65 -0.22 -3.84
CA ASN A 57 -7.60 -1.34 -3.90
C ASN A 57 -8.32 -1.52 -2.55
N ALA A 58 -7.61 -1.44 -1.43
CA ALA A 58 -8.19 -1.62 -0.09
C ALA A 58 -9.26 -0.56 0.25
N VAL A 59 -9.00 0.72 -0.01
CA VAL A 59 -9.97 1.81 0.23
C VAL A 59 -11.06 1.88 -0.85
N GLY A 60 -10.81 1.30 -2.03
CA GLY A 60 -11.70 1.33 -3.19
C GLY A 60 -11.42 2.51 -4.11
N GLU A 61 -11.09 2.22 -5.38
CA GLU A 61 -10.67 3.21 -6.39
C GLU A 61 -11.66 4.36 -6.62
N LYS A 62 -12.97 4.11 -6.45
CA LYS A 62 -14.03 5.10 -6.74
C LYS A 62 -14.71 5.62 -5.48
N GLU A 63 -14.58 4.91 -4.37
CA GLU A 63 -15.35 5.14 -3.15
C GLU A 63 -14.50 5.71 -2.02
N GLY A 64 -13.23 5.33 -1.93
CA GLY A 64 -12.32 5.74 -0.86
C GLY A 64 -11.45 6.94 -1.22
N THR A 65 -10.67 7.40 -0.25
CA THR A 65 -9.68 8.46 -0.44
C THR A 65 -8.38 8.09 0.27
N LEU A 66 -7.27 8.07 -0.47
CA LEU A 66 -5.94 7.86 0.07
C LEU A 66 -5.22 9.21 0.19
N ILE A 67 -4.76 9.55 1.39
CA ILE A 67 -3.99 10.76 1.68
C ILE A 67 -2.56 10.37 1.99
N LEU A 68 -1.61 10.95 1.27
CA LEU A 68 -0.18 10.75 1.46
C LEU A 68 0.48 12.10 1.78
N PRO A 69 1.22 12.22 2.89
CA PRO A 69 2.04 13.39 3.14
C PRO A 69 3.18 13.46 2.12
N LEU A 70 3.25 14.56 1.36
CA LEU A 70 4.29 14.83 0.37
C LEU A 70 5.18 16.00 0.81
N PHE A 71 5.49 16.04 2.11
CA PHE A 71 6.30 17.12 2.68
C PHE A 71 7.62 17.24 1.94
N ASN A 72 7.87 18.44 1.42
CA ASN A 72 9.19 18.85 0.98
C ASN A 72 9.81 19.69 2.10
N PHE A 73 10.55 19.03 3.00
CA PHE A 73 11.20 19.71 4.13
C PHE A 73 12.36 20.63 3.72
N ASP A 74 12.75 20.60 2.44
CA ASP A 74 13.77 21.48 1.89
C ASP A 74 13.18 22.84 1.44
N PHE A 75 11.85 23.02 1.48
CA PHE A 75 11.19 24.28 1.14
C PHE A 75 10.86 25.09 2.42
N PRO A 76 11.42 26.30 2.60
CA PRO A 76 11.23 27.12 3.80
C PRO A 76 9.83 27.76 3.91
#